data_AF-A0A2V6V3V4-F1
#
_entry.id   AF-A0A2V6V3V4-F1
#
_cell.length_a   1.000
_cell.length_b   1.000
_cell.length_c   1.000
_cell.angle_alpha   90.00
_cell.angle_beta   90.00
_cell.angle_gamma   90.00
#
_symmetry.space_group_name_H-M   'P 1'
#
loop_
_entity.id
_entity.type
_entity.pdbx_description
1 polymer ?
#
loop_
_entity_poly.entity_id
_entity_poly.type
_entity_poly.pdbx_seq_one_letter_code
_entity_poly.pdbx_strand_id
1 'polypeptide(L)'
;MREVLKAEGFAALPRRLDEERPDRPRPTVEPVADARMFSLAPRRFLTRCGGLFLFVPGLMRLHSDDMAKAAHLPGSKMIPSGHALRSALALKLWSLERKSHVMALVADAGLALFAGLNAIPKKSSSQTIDYLAARIS
;
A
#
# COMPACT_ATOMS: atom_id res chain seq x y z
N MET A 1 -17.90 -10.31 31.42
CA MET A 1 -19.23 -10.55 30.80
C MET A 1 -19.25 -11.88 30.05
N ARG A 2 -18.96 -13.00 30.72
CA ARG A 2 -19.04 -14.37 30.16
C ARG A 2 -19.47 -15.39 31.22
N GLU A 3 -19.33 -15.06 32.50
CA GLU A 3 -19.73 -15.93 33.61
C GLU A 3 -21.21 -15.84 34.00
N VAL A 4 -21.89 -14.72 33.72
CA VAL A 4 -23.31 -14.53 34.07
C VAL A 4 -24.25 -15.46 33.28
N LEU A 5 -23.90 -15.83 32.05
CA LEU A 5 -24.76 -16.65 31.17
C LEU A 5 -24.71 -18.16 31.50
N LYS A 6 -23.71 -18.63 32.24
CA LYS A 6 -23.53 -20.06 32.53
C LYS A 6 -24.33 -20.51 33.78
N ALA A 7 -24.67 -19.58 34.67
CA ALA A 7 -25.44 -19.86 35.87
C ALA A 7 -26.93 -20.12 35.60
N GLU A 8 -27.46 -19.67 34.46
CA GLU A 8 -28.89 -19.78 34.09
C GLU A 8 -29.21 -20.94 33.12
N GLY A 9 -28.26 -21.85 32.87
CA GLY A 9 -28.52 -23.05 32.06
C GLY A 9 -28.71 -22.79 30.56
N PHE A 10 -28.38 -21.60 30.06
CA PHE A 10 -28.44 -21.32 28.62
C PHE A 10 -27.35 -22.09 27.85
N ALA A 11 -27.77 -22.86 26.85
CA ALA A 11 -26.86 -23.55 25.93
C ALA A 11 -26.05 -22.54 25.10
N ALA A 12 -24.85 -22.96 24.68
CA ALA A 12 -23.99 -22.13 23.83
C ALA A 12 -24.72 -21.74 22.54
N LEU A 13 -24.66 -20.45 22.18
CA LEU A 13 -25.33 -19.91 20.99
C LEU A 13 -24.93 -20.70 19.74
N PRO A 14 -25.90 -21.24 18.97
CA PRO A 14 -25.60 -21.98 17.76
C PRO A 14 -24.89 -21.07 16.74
N ARG A 15 -23.87 -21.61 16.07
CA ARG A 15 -23.21 -20.90 14.96
C ARG A 15 -24.24 -20.68 13.86
N ARG A 16 -24.43 -19.42 13.45
CA ARG A 16 -25.27 -19.06 12.30
C ARG A 16 -24.79 -19.81 11.05
N LEU A 17 -25.73 -20.44 10.35
CA LEU A 17 -25.50 -21.09 9.06
C LEU A 17 -25.22 -20.01 8.00
N ASP A 18 -24.39 -20.34 7.02
CA ASP A 18 -23.85 -19.41 6.02
C ASP A 18 -24.91 -18.67 5.18
N GLU A 19 -26.14 -19.21 5.13
CA GLU A 19 -27.28 -18.69 4.37
C GLU A 19 -27.88 -17.40 4.98
N GLU A 20 -27.66 -17.14 6.27
CA GLU A 20 -28.22 -15.97 6.98
C GLU A 20 -27.26 -14.78 7.01
N ARG A 21 -26.17 -14.84 6.22
CA ARG A 21 -25.14 -13.80 6.22
C ARG A 21 -25.62 -12.62 5.36
N PRO A 22 -25.85 -11.42 5.93
CA PRO A 22 -26.20 -10.25 5.15
C PRO A 22 -25.11 -9.97 4.12
N ASP A 23 -25.48 -9.54 2.91
CA ASP A 23 -24.56 -9.17 1.84
C ASP A 23 -23.76 -7.94 2.28
N ARG A 24 -22.63 -8.19 2.95
CA ARG A 24 -21.71 -7.15 3.39
C ARG A 24 -20.97 -6.65 2.15
N PRO A 25 -20.70 -5.34 2.03
CA PRO A 25 -19.86 -4.82 0.96
C PRO A 25 -18.54 -5.61 0.93
N ARG A 26 -18.34 -6.36 -0.15
CA ARG A 26 -17.13 -7.16 -0.35
C ARG A 26 -15.96 -6.21 -0.56
N PRO A 27 -14.77 -6.51 -0.03
CA PRO A 27 -13.57 -5.74 -0.34
C PRO A 27 -13.38 -5.70 -1.85
N THR A 28 -13.35 -4.50 -2.43
CA THR A 28 -12.99 -4.32 -3.85
C THR A 28 -11.61 -4.94 -4.06
N VAL A 29 -11.47 -5.78 -5.09
CA VAL A 29 -10.18 -6.37 -5.45
C VAL A 29 -9.28 -5.24 -5.94
N GLU A 30 -8.48 -4.68 -5.04
CA GLU A 30 -7.51 -3.66 -5.44
C GLU A 30 -6.38 -4.30 -6.24
N PRO A 31 -5.83 -3.58 -7.23
CA PRO A 31 -4.79 -4.10 -8.11
C PRO A 31 -3.55 -4.57 -7.34
N VAL A 32 -2.99 -5.70 -7.77
CA VAL A 32 -1.74 -6.23 -7.24
C VAL A 32 -0.57 -5.42 -7.81
N ALA A 33 0.31 -4.93 -6.94
CA ALA A 33 1.50 -4.18 -7.35
C ALA A 33 2.49 -5.09 -8.10
N ASP A 34 2.76 -4.73 -9.34
CA ASP A 34 3.65 -5.43 -10.26
C ASP A 34 4.27 -4.45 -11.26
N ALA A 35 5.59 -4.29 -11.20
CA ALA A 35 6.37 -3.46 -12.11
C ALA A 35 6.25 -3.93 -13.58
N ARG A 36 5.95 -5.20 -13.81
CA ARG A 36 5.76 -5.76 -15.17
C ARG A 36 4.45 -5.31 -15.80
N MET A 37 3.49 -4.87 -14.99
CA MET A 37 2.22 -4.30 -15.44
C MET A 37 2.28 -2.77 -15.56
N PHE A 38 3.43 -2.16 -15.24
CA PHE A 38 3.61 -0.73 -15.37
C PHE A 38 3.62 -0.30 -16.83
N SER A 39 2.83 0.72 -17.15
CA SER A 39 2.74 1.28 -18.50
C SER A 39 2.89 2.79 -18.49
N LEU A 40 3.73 3.27 -19.40
CA LEU A 40 3.93 4.69 -19.72
C LEU A 40 3.10 5.15 -20.92
N ALA A 41 2.13 4.34 -21.37
CA ALA A 41 1.22 4.74 -22.44
C ALA A 41 0.54 6.08 -22.09
N PRO A 42 0.34 6.98 -23.08
CA PRO A 42 -0.33 8.25 -22.86
C PRO A 42 -1.70 8.05 -22.19
N ARG A 43 -1.90 8.69 -21.04
CA ARG A 43 -3.14 8.59 -20.26
C ARG A 43 -3.40 9.86 -19.46
N ARG A 44 -4.68 10.10 -19.15
CA ARG A 44 -5.12 11.20 -18.27
C ARG A 44 -5.85 10.60 -17.07
N PHE A 45 -5.52 11.06 -15.88
CA PHE A 45 -6.17 10.67 -14.64
C PHE A 45 -6.09 11.84 -13.65
N LEU A 46 -7.04 11.88 -12.72
CA LEU A 46 -6.98 12.81 -11.60
C LEU A 46 -6.13 12.19 -10.50
N THR A 47 -5.26 13.00 -9.91
CA THR A 47 -4.43 12.58 -8.79
C THR A 47 -4.36 13.69 -7.76
N ARG A 48 -4.41 13.31 -6.49
CA ARG A 48 -4.12 14.25 -5.39
C ARG A 48 -2.61 14.42 -5.20
N CYS A 49 -1.82 13.49 -5.73
CA CYS A 49 -0.37 13.40 -5.58
C CYS A 49 0.43 14.18 -6.63
N GLY A 50 -0.20 15.13 -7.34
CA GLY A 50 0.43 15.88 -8.44
C GLY A 50 1.75 16.57 -8.04
N GLY A 51 1.85 17.06 -6.80
CA GLY A 51 3.06 17.70 -6.29
C GLY A 51 4.30 16.79 -6.23
N LEU A 52 4.12 15.47 -6.11
CA LEU A 52 5.24 14.52 -6.11
C LEU A 52 6.04 14.57 -7.41
N PHE A 53 5.39 14.88 -8.54
CA PHE A 53 6.03 14.90 -9.84
C PHE A 53 7.07 16.02 -9.99
N LEU A 54 7.03 17.03 -9.12
CA LEU A 54 8.08 18.06 -9.04
C LEU A 54 9.44 17.49 -8.59
N PHE A 55 9.45 16.35 -7.89
CA PHE A 55 10.66 15.70 -7.39
C PHE A 55 11.26 14.69 -8.37
N VAL A 56 10.63 14.45 -9.53
CA VAL A 56 11.13 13.49 -10.54
C VAL A 56 12.56 13.79 -11.00
N PRO A 57 12.96 15.05 -11.28
CA PRO A 57 14.35 15.33 -11.66
C PRO A 57 15.37 14.94 -10.58
N GLY A 58 15.01 15.12 -9.30
CA GLY A 58 15.83 14.67 -8.17
C GLY A 58 15.87 13.14 -8.07
N LEU A 59 14.73 12.48 -8.33
CA LEU A 59 14.63 11.03 -8.31
C LEU A 59 15.53 10.36 -9.36
N MET A 60 15.65 10.96 -10.55
CA MET A 60 16.54 10.47 -11.61
C MET A 60 18.01 10.57 -11.21
N ARG A 61 18.40 11.60 -10.45
CA ARG A 61 19.77 11.78 -9.95
C ARG A 61 20.11 10.86 -8.78
N LEU A 62 19.08 10.35 -8.09
CA LEU A 62 19.23 9.56 -6.88
C LEU A 62 19.74 8.12 -7.13
N HIS A 63 19.75 7.65 -8.38
CA HIS A 63 20.15 6.27 -8.74
C HIS A 63 19.46 5.22 -7.84
N SER A 64 18.12 5.18 -7.94
CA SER A 64 17.25 4.49 -6.97
C SER A 64 17.62 3.02 -6.75
N ASP A 65 18.10 2.33 -7.79
CA ASP A 65 18.49 0.93 -7.70
C ASP A 65 19.76 0.72 -6.88
N ASP A 66 20.74 1.60 -7.02
CA ASP A 66 22.00 1.50 -6.27
C ASP A 66 21.79 1.86 -4.80
N MET A 67 20.97 2.88 -4.52
CA MET A 67 20.53 3.17 -3.17
C MET A 67 19.72 2.03 -2.55
N ALA A 68 18.83 1.40 -3.32
CA ALA A 68 18.04 0.28 -2.83
C ALA A 68 18.93 -0.93 -2.50
N LYS A 69 19.96 -1.20 -3.30
CA LYS A 69 20.97 -2.22 -3.00
C LYS A 69 21.78 -1.87 -1.76
N ALA A 70 22.26 -0.62 -1.65
CA ALA A 70 23.06 -0.15 -0.52
C ALA A 70 22.28 -0.20 0.80
N ALA A 71 20.97 0.07 0.77
CA ALA A 71 20.09 -0.05 1.92
C ALA A 71 19.56 -1.48 2.14
N HIS A 72 20.06 -2.48 1.39
CA HIS A 72 19.66 -3.88 1.46
C HIS A 72 18.14 -4.10 1.38
N LEU A 73 17.46 -3.32 0.55
CA LEU A 73 16.03 -3.50 0.34
C LEU A 73 15.80 -4.85 -0.36
N PRO A 74 14.92 -5.71 0.17
CA PRO A 74 14.48 -6.87 -0.57
C PRO A 74 13.74 -6.42 -1.83
N GLY A 75 13.98 -7.14 -2.91
CA GLY A 75 13.28 -7.00 -4.17
C GLY A 75 12.69 -8.34 -4.60
N SER A 76 11.59 -8.29 -5.33
CA SER A 76 11.01 -9.44 -6.01
C SER A 76 10.91 -9.15 -7.51
N LYS A 77 10.60 -10.18 -8.29
CA LYS A 77 10.29 -10.00 -9.72
C LYS A 77 9.08 -9.07 -9.95
N MET A 78 8.13 -9.05 -9.00
CA MET A 78 6.95 -8.19 -9.05
C MET A 78 7.27 -6.77 -8.62
N ILE A 79 8.07 -6.61 -7.57
CA ILE A 79 8.42 -5.31 -7.01
C ILE A 79 9.94 -5.27 -6.82
N PRO A 80 10.70 -4.81 -7.83
CA PRO A 80 12.15 -4.67 -7.69
C PRO A 80 12.49 -3.65 -6.60
N SER A 81 13.69 -3.77 -6.03
CA SER A 81 14.09 -2.99 -4.84
C SER A 81 14.04 -1.47 -5.07
N GLY A 82 14.40 -0.96 -6.26
CA GLY A 82 14.27 0.46 -6.59
C GLY A 82 12.83 0.95 -6.69
N HIS A 83 11.87 0.10 -7.09
CA HIS A 83 10.44 0.44 -7.05
C HIS A 83 9.90 0.44 -5.62
N ALA A 84 10.38 -0.47 -4.76
CA ALA A 84 10.06 -0.47 -3.34
C ALA A 84 10.58 0.81 -2.65
N LEU A 85 11.81 1.23 -2.96
CA LEU A 85 12.39 2.48 -2.46
C LEU A 85 11.58 3.69 -2.89
N ARG A 86 11.23 3.79 -4.18
CA ARG A 86 10.39 4.88 -4.70
C ARG A 86 9.01 4.91 -4.06
N SER A 87 8.41 3.74 -3.82
CA SER A 87 7.12 3.62 -3.11
C SER A 87 7.23 4.16 -1.68
N ALA A 88 8.29 3.78 -0.95
CA ALA A 88 8.52 4.26 0.40
C ALA A 88 8.76 5.79 0.43
N LEU A 89 9.56 6.30 -0.52
CA LEU A 89 9.81 7.74 -0.66
C LEU A 89 8.52 8.49 -0.98
N ALA A 90 7.70 8.00 -1.91
CA ALA A 90 6.43 8.59 -2.29
C ALA A 90 5.49 8.72 -1.08
N LEU A 91 5.39 7.64 -0.29
CA LEU A 91 4.60 7.62 0.93
C LEU A 91 5.17 8.57 1.99
N LYS A 92 6.49 8.69 2.14
CA LYS A 92 7.11 9.62 3.10
C LYS A 92 6.88 11.07 2.69
N LEU A 93 7.16 11.42 1.44
CA LEU A 93 6.94 12.76 0.88
C LEU A 93 5.46 13.17 0.99
N TRP A 94 4.55 12.24 0.73
CA TRP A 94 3.12 12.49 0.89
C TRP A 94 2.70 12.56 2.36
N SER A 95 3.27 11.71 3.23
CA SER A 95 2.96 11.69 4.67
C SER A 95 3.40 12.97 5.39
N LEU A 96 4.34 13.75 4.83
CA LEU A 96 4.66 15.09 5.34
C LEU A 96 3.45 16.04 5.30
N GLU A 97 2.45 15.76 4.46
CA GLU A 97 1.24 16.59 4.31
C GLU A 97 0.13 16.27 5.35
N ARG A 98 0.40 15.45 6.38
CA ARG A 98 -0.52 15.06 7.49
C ARG A 98 -2.00 14.93 7.09
N LYS A 99 -2.38 13.78 6.50
CA LYS A 99 -3.79 13.39 6.32
C LYS A 99 -4.02 11.95 6.76
N SER A 100 -5.00 11.72 7.64
CA SER A 100 -5.28 10.44 8.34
C SER A 100 -5.85 9.32 7.45
N HIS A 101 -6.05 9.56 6.15
CA HIS A 101 -6.66 8.61 5.22
C HIS A 101 -5.65 7.99 4.25
N VAL A 102 -4.70 7.21 4.80
CA VAL A 102 -3.67 6.50 4.02
C VAL A 102 -4.27 5.53 2.99
N MET A 103 -5.45 4.95 3.25
CA MET A 103 -6.06 3.97 2.34
C MET A 103 -6.55 4.59 1.02
N ALA A 104 -7.04 5.82 1.04
CA ALA A 104 -7.44 6.52 -0.19
C ALA A 104 -6.23 6.89 -1.08
N LEU A 105 -5.03 6.87 -0.50
CA LEU A 105 -3.78 7.21 -1.17
C LEU A 105 -3.15 5.99 -1.87
N VAL A 106 -3.26 4.80 -1.27
CA VAL A 106 -2.75 3.56 -1.87
C VAL A 106 -3.43 3.26 -3.21
N ALA A 107 -4.67 3.72 -3.38
CA ALA A 107 -5.41 3.61 -4.64
C ALA A 107 -5.15 4.75 -5.64
N ASP A 108 -4.32 5.75 -5.32
CA ASP A 108 -4.06 6.90 -6.20
C ASP A 108 -3.11 6.51 -7.35
N ALA A 109 -3.57 6.67 -8.58
CA ALA A 109 -2.82 6.32 -9.79
C ALA A 109 -1.55 7.16 -9.97
N GLY A 110 -1.54 8.41 -9.48
CA GLY A 110 -0.37 9.27 -9.53
C GLY A 110 0.72 8.81 -8.58
N LEU A 111 0.34 8.36 -7.37
CA LEU A 111 1.29 7.78 -6.43
C LEU A 111 1.94 6.51 -7.00
N ALA A 112 1.14 5.61 -7.58
CA ALA A 112 1.65 4.41 -8.24
C ALA A 112 2.57 4.73 -9.43
N LEU A 113 2.20 5.72 -10.26
CA LEU A 113 3.02 6.18 -11.38
C LEU A 113 4.37 6.72 -10.91
N PHE A 114 4.40 7.52 -9.84
CA PHE A 114 5.65 8.02 -9.28
C PHE A 114 6.57 6.88 -8.79
N ALA A 115 5.98 5.82 -8.21
CA ALA A 115 6.70 4.62 -7.82
C ALA A 115 7.14 3.72 -9.00
N GLY A 116 6.66 4.00 -10.22
CA GLY A 116 6.88 3.16 -11.39
C GLY A 116 6.12 1.82 -11.31
N LEU A 117 4.98 1.78 -10.64
CA LEU A 117 4.16 0.58 -10.46
C LEU A 117 2.75 0.81 -11.00
N ASN A 118 2.05 -0.28 -11.31
CA ASN A 118 0.62 -0.25 -11.64
C ASN A 118 -0.26 0.06 -10.41
N ALA A 119 0.22 -0.26 -9.21
CA ALA A 119 -0.45 -0.02 -7.93
C ALA A 119 0.59 0.09 -6.80
N ILE A 120 0.21 0.71 -5.69
CA ILE A 120 1.08 0.78 -4.50
C ILE A 120 1.05 -0.55 -3.75
N PRO A 121 2.20 -1.11 -3.32
CA PRO A 121 2.26 -2.38 -2.61
C PRO A 121 1.42 -2.39 -1.32
N LYS A 122 0.65 -3.47 -1.12
CA LYS A 122 -0.14 -3.70 0.10
C LYS A 122 0.72 -4.17 1.26
N LYS A 123 0.23 -3.92 2.49
CA LYS A 123 0.93 -4.19 3.77
C LYS A 123 1.57 -5.58 3.90
N SER A 124 1.01 -6.64 3.32
CA SER A 124 1.59 -7.99 3.37
C SER A 124 2.90 -8.14 2.59
N SER A 125 3.15 -7.27 1.61
CA SER A 125 4.43 -7.11 0.90
C SER A 125 5.29 -5.95 1.44
N SER A 126 4.78 -5.19 2.43
CA SER A 126 5.32 -3.90 2.89
C SER A 126 6.23 -3.97 4.12
N GLN A 127 6.73 -5.13 4.55
CA GLN A 127 7.72 -5.17 5.65
C GLN A 127 8.91 -4.23 5.36
N THR A 128 9.26 -4.06 4.08
CA THR A 128 10.30 -3.15 3.58
C THR A 128 9.92 -1.68 3.62
N ILE A 129 8.67 -1.35 3.27
CA ILE A 129 8.16 0.02 3.30
C ILE A 129 8.00 0.48 4.74
N ASP A 130 7.49 -0.39 5.63
CA ASP A 130 7.38 -0.12 7.06
C ASP A 130 8.77 0.02 7.71
N TYR A 131 9.75 -0.82 7.33
CA TYR A 131 11.13 -0.73 7.82
C TYR A 131 11.81 0.60 7.45
N LEU A 132 11.69 1.05 6.19
CA LEU A 132 12.26 2.34 5.76
C LEU A 132 11.48 3.54 6.27
N ALA A 133 10.15 3.44 6.34
CA ALA A 133 9.32 4.49 6.93
C ALA A 133 9.67 4.70 8.42
N ALA A 134 9.98 3.61 9.15
CA ALA A 134 10.40 3.64 10.54
C ALA A 134 11.84 4.15 10.75
N ARG A 135 12.77 3.87 9.83
CA ARG A 135 14.20 4.25 9.97
C ARG A 135 14.51 5.70 9.57
N ILE A 136 13.65 6.33 8.78
CA ILE A 136 13.77 7.74 8.35
C ILE A 136 12.92 8.65 9.28
N SER A 137 12.75 8.27 10.54
CA SER A 137 12.04 9.02 11.59
C SER A 137 12.92 9.13 12.82
#